data_AF-A0A2P4TC87-F1
#
_entry.id   AF-A0A2P4TC87-F1
#
_cell.length_a   1.000
_cell.length_b   1.000
_cell.length_c   1.000
_cell.angle_alpha   90.00
_cell.angle_beta   90.00
_cell.angle_gamma   90.00
#
_symmetry.space_group_name_H-M   'P 1'
#
loop_
_entity.id
_entity.type
_entity.pdbx_description
1 polymer ?
#
loop_
_entity_poly.entity_id
_entity_poly.type
_entity_poly.pdbx_seq_one_letter_code
_entity_poly.pdbx_strand_id
1 'polypeptide(L)'
;LIKIKEWVDKHDPGALVIPFSGALELKLQDMSAEEKQKYLEENMTQSALPKIIKAGYAALQLEYFFTAGPDEVRAWTIRAAGKYRQQGRNYIVEDGDIIFFKFNTPQQPKKK
;
A
#
# COMPACT_ATOMS: atom_id res chain seq x y z
N LEU A 1 2.58 0.57 27.39
CA LEU A 1 2.97 0.00 26.08
C LEU A 1 3.85 -1.24 26.22
N ILE A 2 4.88 -1.22 27.07
CA ILE A 2 5.81 -2.36 27.27
C ILE A 2 5.06 -3.65 27.68
N LYS A 3 4.17 -3.59 28.68
CA LYS A 3 3.37 -4.76 29.12
C LYS A 3 2.48 -5.37 28.02
N ILE A 4 1.94 -4.54 27.12
CA ILE A 4 1.11 -5.01 26.01
C ILE A 4 2.00 -5.70 24.98
N LYS A 5 3.13 -5.10 24.64
CA LYS A 5 4.11 -5.71 23.73
C LYS A 5 4.62 -7.05 24.29
N GLU A 6 4.98 -7.11 25.56
CA GLU A 6 5.42 -8.34 26.23
C GLU A 6 4.33 -9.42 26.25
N TRP A 7 3.06 -9.03 26.38
CA TRP A 7 1.94 -9.99 26.33
C TRP A 7 1.75 -10.53 24.92
N VAL A 8 1.81 -9.66 23.90
CA VAL A 8 1.68 -10.03 22.49
C VAL A 8 2.83 -10.94 22.07
N ASP A 9 4.07 -10.60 22.42
CA ASP A 9 5.26 -11.41 22.11
C ASP A 9 5.17 -12.83 22.70
N LYS A 10 4.44 -13.01 23.82
CA LYS A 10 4.23 -14.32 24.47
C LYS A 10 3.11 -15.15 23.86
N HIS A 11 2.04 -14.53 23.37
CA HIS A 11 0.83 -15.25 22.92
C HIS A 11 0.68 -15.29 21.40
N ASP A 12 1.25 -14.32 20.68
CA ASP A 12 1.19 -14.22 19.22
C ASP A 12 2.50 -13.59 18.69
N PRO A 13 3.58 -14.39 18.64
CA PRO A 13 4.90 -13.90 18.25
C PRO A 13 4.88 -13.45 16.79
N GLY A 14 5.11 -12.15 16.57
CA GLY A 14 5.12 -11.52 15.25
C GLY A 14 3.90 -10.64 14.96
N ALA A 15 2.90 -10.62 15.84
CA ALA A 15 1.78 -9.69 15.72
C ALA A 15 2.23 -8.22 15.84
N LEU A 16 1.70 -7.38 14.95
CA LEU A 16 2.09 -5.99 14.86
C LEU A 16 1.30 -5.13 15.87
N VAL A 17 2.02 -4.45 16.76
CA VAL A 17 1.43 -3.50 17.70
C VAL A 17 1.70 -2.07 17.23
N ILE A 18 0.65 -1.31 16.92
CA ILE A 18 0.75 0.10 16.50
C ILE A 18 0.05 0.98 17.54
N PRO A 19 0.78 1.78 18.33
CA PRO A 19 0.16 2.79 19.19
C PRO A 19 -0.37 3.95 18.34
N PHE A 20 -1.58 4.41 18.64
CA PHE A 20 -2.15 5.61 18.04
C PHE A 20 -3.01 6.37 19.06
N SER A 21 -3.25 7.66 18.80
CA SER A 21 -4.12 8.50 19.62
C SER A 21 -5.28 9.02 18.78
N GLY A 22 -6.50 8.54 19.05
CA GLY A 22 -7.69 8.98 18.32
C GLY A 22 -7.97 10.48 18.48
N ALA A 23 -7.72 11.05 19.66
CA ALA A 23 -7.92 12.48 19.91
C ALA A 23 -6.94 13.35 19.14
N LEU A 24 -5.71 12.87 18.90
CA LEU A 24 -4.73 13.56 18.05
C LEU A 24 -5.16 13.50 16.58
N GLU A 25 -5.54 12.32 16.09
CA GLU A 25 -5.92 12.14 14.69
C GLU A 25 -7.17 12.92 14.31
N LEU A 26 -8.17 13.03 15.21
CA LEU A 26 -9.37 13.84 14.97
C LEU A 26 -9.02 15.33 14.83
N LYS A 27 -8.18 15.86 15.71
CA LYS A 27 -7.69 17.24 15.61
C LYS A 27 -6.95 17.48 14.29
N LEU A 28 -6.17 16.51 13.82
CA LEU A 28 -5.46 16.58 12.54
C LEU A 28 -6.38 16.41 11.31
N GLN A 29 -7.63 15.98 11.49
CA GLN A 29 -8.65 15.92 10.42
C GLN A 29 -9.41 17.23 10.29
N ASP A 30 -9.69 17.90 11.41
CA ASP A 30 -10.44 19.17 11.41
C ASP A 30 -9.56 20.37 11.00
N MET A 31 -8.23 20.24 11.05
CA MET A 31 -7.27 21.27 10.63
C MET A 31 -7.05 21.28 9.11
N SER A 32 -6.72 22.45 8.56
CA SER A 32 -6.31 22.57 7.15
C SER A 32 -4.98 21.84 6.88
N ALA A 33 -4.71 21.48 5.62
CA ALA A 33 -3.50 20.73 5.26
C ALA A 33 -2.20 21.46 5.63
N GLU A 34 -2.18 22.79 5.57
CA GLU A 34 -1.02 23.62 5.92
C GLU A 34 -0.78 23.67 7.43
N GLU A 35 -1.86 23.81 8.21
CA GLU A 35 -1.80 23.80 9.69
C GLU A 35 -1.41 22.43 10.22
N LYS A 36 -1.93 21.37 9.58
CA LYS A 36 -1.58 19.98 9.88
C LYS A 36 -0.08 19.76 9.73
N GLN A 37 0.52 20.25 8.65
CA GLN A 37 1.97 20.11 8.40
C GLN A 37 2.79 20.80 9.49
N LYS A 38 2.44 22.06 9.82
CA LYS A 38 3.12 22.82 10.89
C LYS A 38 2.99 22.16 12.26
N TYR A 39 1.80 21.67 12.60
CA TYR A 39 1.57 20.98 13.86
C TYR A 39 2.37 19.67 13.97
N LEU A 40 2.52 18.92 12.87
CA LEU A 40 3.34 17.72 12.81
C LEU A 40 4.83 18.03 13.01
N GLU A 41 5.31 19.11 12.40
CA GLU A 41 6.70 19.60 12.53
C GLU A 41 7.00 20.09 13.96
N GLU A 42 6.13 20.92 14.53
CA GLU A 42 6.28 21.48 15.88
C GLU A 42 6.27 20.40 16.97
N ASN A 43 5.45 19.36 16.81
CA ASN A 43 5.32 18.29 17.78
C ASN A 43 6.23 17.08 17.48
N MET A 44 7.09 17.15 16.44
CA MET A 44 7.93 16.05 15.95
C MET A 44 7.16 14.72 15.86
N THR A 45 5.91 14.77 15.44
CA THR A 45 5.00 13.63 15.45
C THR A 45 4.50 13.34 14.05
N GLN A 46 4.11 12.10 13.80
CA GLN A 46 3.56 11.66 12.53
C GLN A 46 2.21 11.02 12.78
N SER A 47 1.27 11.23 11.85
CA SER A 47 0.00 10.49 11.88
C SER A 47 0.30 8.99 11.83
N ALA A 48 -0.34 8.24 12.72
CA ALA A 48 -0.23 6.79 12.78
C ALA A 48 -1.17 6.12 11.75
N LEU A 49 -2.17 6.84 11.22
CA LEU A 49 -3.15 6.31 10.27
C LEU A 49 -2.50 5.71 9.01
N PRO A 50 -1.53 6.37 8.33
CA PRO A 50 -0.86 5.78 7.17
C PRO A 50 -0.18 4.44 7.50
N LYS A 51 0.37 4.30 8.71
CA LYS A 51 1.00 3.06 9.17
C LYS A 51 -0.04 1.98 9.44
N ILE A 52 -1.17 2.32 10.06
CA ILE A 52 -2.29 1.40 10.29
C ILE A 52 -2.87 0.89 8.97
N ILE A 53 -3.07 1.77 7.99
CA ILE A 53 -3.59 1.40 6.66
C ILE A 53 -2.65 0.42 5.97
N LYS A 54 -1.34 0.74 5.92
CA LYS A 54 -0.33 -0.15 5.30
C LYS A 54 -0.22 -1.48 6.03
N ALA A 55 -0.27 -1.46 7.35
CA ALA A 55 -0.23 -2.66 8.17
C ALA A 55 -1.45 -3.56 7.97
N GLY A 56 -2.66 -2.99 7.95
CA GLY A 56 -3.90 -3.73 7.69
C GLY A 56 -3.91 -4.32 6.28
N TYR A 57 -3.43 -3.56 5.30
CA TYR A 57 -3.30 -4.03 3.91
C TYR A 57 -2.34 -5.23 3.81
N ALA A 58 -1.17 -5.14 4.45
CA ALA A 58 -0.21 -6.25 4.52
C ALA A 58 -0.74 -7.46 5.31
N ALA A 59 -1.48 -7.22 6.41
CA ALA A 59 -2.08 -8.28 7.22
C ALA A 59 -3.15 -9.07 6.45
N LEU A 60 -3.86 -8.41 5.52
CA LEU A 60 -4.78 -9.07 4.58
C LEU A 60 -4.07 -9.78 3.43
N GLN A 61 -2.73 -9.81 3.44
CA GLN A 61 -1.90 -10.34 2.36
C GLN A 61 -2.28 -9.69 1.02
N LEU A 62 -2.49 -8.38 1.02
CA LEU A 62 -2.73 -7.61 -0.20
C LEU A 62 -1.44 -6.91 -0.63
N GLU A 63 -1.22 -6.90 -1.93
CA GLU A 63 -0.17 -6.15 -2.63
C GLU A 63 -0.80 -5.36 -3.76
N TYR A 64 -0.04 -4.48 -4.41
CA TYR A 64 -0.53 -3.75 -5.57
C TYR A 64 0.53 -3.64 -6.66
N PHE A 65 0.07 -3.54 -7.90
CA PHE A 65 0.90 -3.12 -9.02
C PHE A 65 0.36 -1.81 -9.60
N PHE A 66 1.23 -1.06 -10.26
CA PHE A 66 0.86 0.22 -10.88
C PHE A 66 0.70 0.06 -12.38
N THR A 67 -0.36 0.66 -12.92
CA THR A 67 -0.44 1.05 -14.32
C THR A 67 -0.16 2.54 -14.39
N ALA A 68 0.82 2.96 -15.19
CA ALA A 68 1.15 4.37 -15.40
C ALA A 68 1.21 4.68 -16.89
N GLY A 69 0.39 5.62 -17.33
CA GLY A 69 0.36 6.14 -18.69
C GLY A 69 -0.05 7.62 -18.70
N PRO A 70 -0.10 8.26 -19.88
CA PRO A 70 -0.51 9.66 -20.01
C PRO A 70 -1.93 9.93 -19.50
N ASP A 71 -2.82 8.93 -19.62
CA ASP A 71 -4.24 9.06 -19.29
C ASP A 71 -4.54 8.67 -17.83
N GLU A 72 -3.79 7.74 -17.25
CA GLU A 72 -4.08 7.21 -15.91
C GLU A 72 -2.83 6.70 -15.19
N VAL A 73 -2.76 7.01 -13.90
CA VAL A 73 -1.87 6.35 -12.93
C VAL A 73 -2.73 5.72 -11.84
N ARG A 74 -2.72 4.39 -11.73
CA ARG A 74 -3.57 3.65 -10.79
C ARG A 74 -2.85 2.49 -10.13
N ALA A 75 -3.13 2.31 -8.84
CA ALA A 75 -2.74 1.14 -8.06
C ALA A 75 -3.87 0.10 -8.07
N TRP A 76 -3.55 -1.11 -8.52
CA TRP A 76 -4.49 -2.23 -8.56
C TRP A 76 -4.19 -3.18 -7.43
N THR A 77 -5.17 -3.40 -6.55
CA THR A 77 -5.04 -4.30 -5.39
C THR A 77 -5.13 -5.75 -5.82
N ILE A 78 -4.17 -6.56 -5.40
CA ILE A 78 -4.05 -7.99 -5.67
C ILE A 78 -3.75 -8.73 -4.37
N ARG A 79 -4.01 -10.04 -4.32
CA ARG A 79 -3.55 -10.87 -3.21
C ARG A 79 -2.07 -11.21 -3.42
N ALA A 80 -1.29 -11.22 -2.35
CA ALA A 80 0.16 -11.52 -2.30
C ALA A 80 0.53 -12.97 -2.70
N ALA A 81 -0.40 -13.72 -3.31
CA ALA A 81 -0.15 -15.05 -3.86
C ALA A 81 0.57 -15.02 -5.22
N GLY A 82 0.64 -13.85 -5.87
CA GLY A 82 1.13 -13.72 -7.24
C GLY A 82 2.63 -13.43 -7.32
N LYS A 83 3.43 -14.44 -7.70
CA LYS A 83 4.81 -14.20 -8.17
C LYS A 83 4.74 -13.45 -9.51
N TYR A 84 5.39 -12.29 -9.62
CA TYR A 84 5.55 -11.62 -10.92
C TYR A 84 6.43 -12.49 -11.83
N ARG A 85 5.85 -13.02 -12.92
CA ARG A 85 6.53 -13.86 -13.90
C ARG A 85 6.23 -13.35 -15.30
N GLN A 86 7.27 -13.18 -16.12
CA GLN A 86 7.06 -12.93 -17.54
C GLN A 86 6.94 -14.28 -18.26
N GLN A 87 5.71 -14.65 -18.58
CA GLN A 87 5.40 -15.91 -19.24
C GLN A 87 5.28 -15.73 -20.76
N GLY A 88 5.74 -16.72 -21.51
CA GLY A 88 5.63 -16.77 -22.97
C GLY A 88 4.25 -17.21 -23.43
N ARG A 89 4.07 -17.33 -24.77
CA ARG A 89 2.77 -17.71 -25.38
C ARG A 89 2.27 -19.12 -24.98
N ASN A 90 3.17 -20.02 -24.55
CA ASN A 90 2.85 -21.41 -24.22
C ASN A 90 2.46 -21.61 -22.74
N TYR A 91 2.23 -20.53 -22.00
CA TYR A 91 1.83 -20.62 -20.61
C TYR A 91 0.35 -20.98 -20.49
N ILE A 92 0.06 -22.01 -19.70
CA ILE A 92 -1.29 -22.39 -19.33
C ILE A 92 -1.67 -21.51 -18.14
N VAL A 93 -2.70 -20.68 -18.31
CA VAL A 93 -3.19 -19.78 -17.27
C VAL A 93 -3.80 -20.60 -16.13
N GLU A 94 -3.36 -20.33 -14.91
CA GLU A 94 -3.89 -20.94 -13.69
C GLU A 94 -5.01 -20.09 -13.09
N ASP A 95 -5.93 -20.71 -12.34
CA ASP A 95 -7.01 -20.00 -11.67
C ASP A 95 -6.43 -19.04 -10.61
N GLY A 96 -6.79 -17.75 -10.71
CA GLY A 96 -6.23 -16.68 -9.88
C GLY A 96 -5.04 -15.91 -10.49
N ASP A 97 -4.60 -16.26 -11.70
CA ASP A 97 -3.55 -15.50 -12.41
C ASP A 97 -4.02 -14.10 -12.82
N ILE A 98 -3.15 -13.11 -12.57
CA ILE A 98 -3.36 -11.71 -12.98
C ILE A 98 -2.32 -11.40 -14.06
N ILE A 99 -2.77 -11.19 -15.30
CA ILE A 99 -1.90 -11.13 -16.48
C ILE A 99 -1.95 -9.75 -17.12
N PHE A 100 -0.77 -9.13 -17.29
CA PHE A 100 -0.60 -7.97 -18.16
C PHE A 100 -0.07 -8.43 -19.52
N PHE A 101 -0.93 -8.39 -20.55
CA PHE A 101 -0.54 -8.78 -21.90
C PHE A 101 0.31 -7.69 -22.57
N LYS A 102 1.56 -8.03 -22.89
CA LYS A 102 2.41 -7.19 -23.74
C LYS A 102 2.11 -7.48 -25.21
N PHE A 103 1.45 -6.53 -25.88
CA PHE A 103 1.33 -6.51 -27.34
C PHE A 103 2.22 -5.41 -27.90
N ASN A 104 2.88 -5.68 -29.02
CA ASN A 104 3.63 -4.64 -29.73
C ASN A 104 2.62 -3.85 -30.57
N THR A 105 2.30 -2.61 -30.19
CA THR A 105 1.57 -1.69 -31.07
C THR A 105 2.49 -1.28 -32.21
N PRO A 106 2.05 -1.30 -33.48
CA PRO A 106 2.83 -0.72 -34.56
C PRO A 106 3.09 0.75 -34.21
N GLN A 107 4.37 1.13 -34.11
CA GLN A 107 4.81 2.47 -33.80
C GLN A 107 4.07 3.45 -34.71
N GLN A 108 3.31 4.38 -34.13
CA GLN A 108 2.71 5.46 -34.91
C GLN A 108 3.85 6.15 -35.68
N PRO A 109 3.68 6.39 -37.00
CA PRO A 109 4.75 6.98 -37.79
C PRO A 109 5.12 8.34 -37.18
N LYS A 110 6.39 8.49 -36.81
CA LYS A 110 6.96 9.77 -36.36
C LYS A 110 6.63 10.81 -37.44
N LYS A 111 5.79 11.80 -37.12
CA LYS A 111 5.62 12.98 -37.97
C LYS A 111 6.99 13.65 -38.08
N LYS A 112 7.53 13.65 -39.30
CA LYS A 112 8.67 14.49 -39.68
C LYS A 112 8.25 15.95 -39.71
#